data_AF-A0A1V5RTI3-F1
#
_entry.id   AF-A0A1V5RTI3-F1
#
_cell.length_a   1.000
_cell.length_b   1.000
_cell.length_c   1.000
_cell.angle_alpha   90.00
_cell.angle_beta   90.00
_cell.angle_gamma   90.00
#
_symmetry.space_group_name_H-M   'P 1'
#
loop_
_entity.id
_entity.type
_entity.pdbx_description
1 polymer ?
#
loop_
_entity_poly.entity_id
_entity_poly.type
_entity_poly.pdbx_seq_one_letter_code
_entity_poly.pdbx_strand_id
1 'polypeptide(L)'
;MLSLLAISKIATLYNKILFKYTKGFAGKIAVPKTDVSAIPKKFMTIAEYLNSKPAWKQIAKFMSEANIKDINDYLEVMIRNWPQISTIINMNDRKIPLSSIIFSVKMSSMYDRFKTKELDSANINKHLALKTSEDFNRLTPSLQSNINSLFRLKSLNSNLTFKEIVQLFTGEFEQEFISIILDLDETEITYEKLSKMFI
;
A
#
# COMPACT_ATOMS: atom_id res chain seq x y z
N MET A 1 5.50 29.18 20.84
CA MET A 1 5.63 27.92 21.60
C MET A 1 4.76 26.80 20.99
N LEU A 2 3.47 27.06 20.71
CA LEU A 2 2.57 26.12 20.02
C LEU A 2 3.13 25.60 18.68
N SER A 3 3.69 26.49 17.84
CA SER A 3 4.27 26.11 16.54
C SER A 3 5.49 25.18 16.67
N LEU A 4 6.32 25.38 17.70
CA LEU A 4 7.49 24.54 17.97
C LEU A 4 7.09 23.11 18.34
N LEU A 5 6.11 22.98 19.24
CA LEU A 5 5.56 21.69 19.65
C LEU A 5 4.88 20.98 18.48
N ALA A 6 4.10 21.72 17.67
CA ALA A 6 3.44 21.17 16.48
C ALA A 6 4.45 20.63 15.46
N ILE A 7 5.48 21.42 15.11
CA ILE A 7 6.53 20.97 14.16
C ILE A 7 7.29 19.77 14.71
N SER A 8 7.58 19.74 16.02
CA SER A 8 8.24 18.59 16.67
C SER A 8 7.41 17.31 16.55
N LYS A 9 6.10 17.40 16.83
CA LYS A 9 5.15 16.28 16.67
C LYS A 9 5.09 15.80 15.22
N ILE A 10 4.94 16.72 14.26
CA ILE A 10 4.85 16.37 12.83
C ILE A 10 6.16 15.74 12.33
N ALA A 11 7.33 16.29 12.68
CA ALA A 11 8.62 15.71 12.30
C ALA A 11 8.79 14.29 12.86
N THR A 12 8.39 14.08 14.12
CA THR A 12 8.41 12.76 14.76
C THR A 12 7.47 11.78 14.06
N LEU A 13 6.25 12.23 13.75
CA LEU A 13 5.24 11.42 13.07
C LEU A 13 5.69 11.05 11.65
N TYR A 14 6.18 12.02 10.89
CA TYR A 14 6.76 11.81 9.57
C TYR A 14 7.86 10.76 9.61
N ASN A 15 8.82 10.87 10.53
CA ASN A 15 9.92 9.91 10.64
C ASN A 15 9.42 8.49 10.98
N LYS A 16 8.42 8.38 11.87
CA LYS A 16 7.80 7.10 12.23
C LYS A 16 7.12 6.44 11.03
N ILE A 17 6.31 7.20 10.29
CA ILE A 17 5.59 6.70 9.10
C ILE A 17 6.57 6.37 7.97
N LEU A 18 7.57 7.24 7.74
CA LEU A 18 8.61 7.00 6.75
C LEU A 18 9.34 5.68 7.03
N PHE A 19 9.74 5.44 8.28
CA PHE A 19 10.39 4.19 8.67
C PHE A 19 9.46 2.97 8.50
N LYS A 20 8.17 3.10 8.85
CA LYS A 20 7.16 2.04 8.68
C LYS A 20 7.16 1.49 7.25
N TYR A 21 7.18 2.37 6.25
CA TYR A 21 7.07 2.02 4.82
C TYR A 21 8.40 1.81 4.10
N THR A 22 9.47 2.48 4.50
CA THR A 22 10.77 2.41 3.81
C THR A 22 11.78 1.50 4.51
N LYS A 23 11.53 1.11 5.77
CA LYS A 23 12.46 0.40 6.65
C LYS A 23 13.85 1.06 6.77
N GLY A 24 13.94 2.35 6.47
CA GLY A 24 15.19 3.10 6.43
C GLY A 24 15.08 4.48 7.07
N PHE A 25 16.24 5.11 7.28
CA PHE A 25 16.36 6.45 7.86
C PHE A 25 16.65 7.53 6.83
N ALA A 26 16.86 7.16 5.57
CA ALA A 26 17.05 8.12 4.49
C ALA A 26 15.78 8.94 4.29
N GLY A 27 15.92 10.26 4.14
CA GLY A 27 14.80 11.20 4.05
C GLY A 27 14.27 11.71 5.40
N LYS A 28 14.76 11.20 6.54
CA LYS A 28 14.31 11.66 7.87
C LYS A 28 14.56 13.14 8.09
N ILE A 29 13.68 13.76 8.87
CA ILE A 29 13.78 15.17 9.28
C ILE A 29 14.32 15.20 10.71
N ALA A 30 15.26 16.12 10.99
CA ALA A 30 15.69 16.36 12.36
C ALA A 30 14.50 16.82 13.21
N VAL A 31 14.33 16.32 14.44
CA VAL A 31 13.25 16.75 15.32
C VAL A 31 13.72 17.98 16.11
N PRO A 32 13.00 19.12 16.07
CA PRO A 32 13.37 20.28 16.86
C PRO A 32 13.23 19.99 18.35
N LYS A 33 14.16 20.54 19.14
CA LYS A 33 14.10 20.48 20.59
C LYS A 33 12.93 21.34 21.07
N THR A 34 12.12 20.78 21.96
CA THR A 34 10.93 21.46 22.50
C THR A 34 11.20 22.15 23.83
N ASP A 35 12.17 21.66 24.60
CA ASP A 35 12.68 22.35 25.77
C ASP A 35 13.52 23.57 25.34
N VAL A 36 13.04 24.75 25.72
CA VAL A 36 13.66 26.04 25.38
C VAL A 36 15.07 26.15 25.95
N SER A 37 15.33 25.57 27.13
CA SER A 37 16.65 25.60 27.76
C SER A 37 17.70 24.80 26.98
N ALA A 38 17.25 23.81 26.19
CA ALA A 38 18.10 22.96 25.37
C ALA A 38 18.34 23.49 23.95
N ILE A 39 17.66 24.59 23.56
CA ILE A 39 17.84 25.25 22.26
C ILE A 39 19.21 25.95 22.24
N PRO A 40 20.02 25.80 21.17
CA PRO A 40 21.31 26.48 21.08
C PRO A 40 21.20 28.00 21.26
N LYS A 41 21.98 28.57 22.19
CA LYS A 41 21.98 30.01 22.55
C LYS A 41 22.29 30.96 21.40
N LYS A 42 22.81 30.46 20.28
CA LYS A 42 23.06 31.24 19.07
C LYS A 42 21.77 31.76 18.41
N PHE A 43 20.62 31.17 18.71
CA PHE A 43 19.33 31.65 18.21
C PHE A 43 18.71 32.58 19.24
N MET A 44 18.39 33.81 18.83
CA MET A 44 17.79 34.81 19.72
C MET A 44 16.30 34.55 19.93
N THR A 45 15.63 33.91 18.97
CA THR A 45 14.18 33.62 19.04
C THR A 45 13.84 32.21 18.59
N ILE A 46 12.68 31.71 19.03
CA ILE A 46 12.13 30.42 18.56
C ILE A 46 11.86 30.46 17.05
N ALA A 47 11.46 31.62 16.50
CA ALA A 47 11.21 31.78 15.07
C ALA A 47 12.51 31.61 14.26
N GLU A 48 13.60 32.22 14.71
CA GLU A 48 14.92 32.07 14.10
C GLU A 48 15.39 30.60 14.17
N TYR A 49 15.19 29.94 15.32
CA TYR A 49 15.49 28.53 15.48
C TYR A 49 14.71 27.65 14.49
N LEU A 50 13.40 27.86 14.35
CA LEU A 50 12.56 27.12 13.40
C LEU A 50 12.94 27.39 11.94
N ASN A 51 13.36 28.61 11.62
CA ASN A 51 13.81 28.98 10.28
C ASN A 51 15.22 28.46 9.94
N SER A 52 15.99 28.01 10.93
CA SER A 52 17.36 27.52 10.72
C SER A 52 17.46 26.21 9.93
N LYS A 53 16.34 25.48 9.78
CA LYS A 53 16.28 24.24 9.00
C LYS A 53 15.18 24.33 7.93
N PRO A 54 15.50 24.08 6.65
CA PRO A 54 14.53 24.17 5.56
C PRO A 54 13.29 23.31 5.76
N ALA A 55 13.44 22.09 6.26
CA ALA A 55 12.33 21.17 6.49
C ALA A 55 11.34 21.71 7.55
N TRP A 56 11.82 22.35 8.61
CA TRP A 56 10.95 22.93 9.65
C TRP A 56 10.17 24.13 9.12
N LYS A 57 10.85 24.99 8.34
CA LYS A 57 10.21 26.10 7.63
C LYS A 57 9.13 25.60 6.67
N GLN A 58 9.38 24.52 5.95
CA GLN A 58 8.40 23.91 5.04
C GLN A 58 7.20 23.32 5.81
N ILE A 59 7.42 22.60 6.90
CA ILE A 59 6.33 22.10 7.75
C ILE A 59 5.48 23.28 8.28
N ALA A 60 6.13 24.35 8.75
CA ALA A 60 5.42 25.54 9.24
C ALA A 60 4.54 26.17 8.14
N LYS A 61 5.12 26.37 6.95
CA LYS A 61 4.39 26.89 5.78
C LYS A 61 3.24 25.98 5.36
N PHE A 62 3.48 24.67 5.34
CA PHE A 62 2.47 23.68 5.00
C PHE A 62 1.30 23.75 5.97
N MET A 63 1.55 23.81 7.28
CA MET A 63 0.46 23.92 8.27
C MET A 63 -0.35 25.21 8.16
N SER A 64 0.25 26.32 7.70
CA SER A 64 -0.47 27.58 7.56
C SER A 64 -1.27 27.70 6.26
N GLU A 65 -0.84 27.01 5.21
CA GLU A 65 -1.38 27.18 3.85
C GLU A 65 -2.15 25.96 3.35
N ALA A 66 -1.77 24.76 3.78
CA ALA A 66 -2.43 23.53 3.37
C ALA A 66 -3.67 23.30 4.25
N ASN A 67 -4.84 23.14 3.61
CA ASN A 67 -6.10 22.84 4.28
C ASN A 67 -6.19 21.35 4.68
N ILE A 68 -5.22 20.86 5.45
CA ILE A 68 -5.14 19.46 5.89
C ILE A 68 -5.62 19.37 7.34
N LYS A 69 -6.78 18.73 7.53
CA LYS A 69 -7.40 18.55 8.86
C LYS A 69 -6.68 17.49 9.70
N ASP A 70 -6.27 16.40 9.07
CA ASP A 70 -5.56 15.29 9.72
C ASP A 70 -4.19 15.08 9.08
N ILE A 71 -3.15 15.56 9.77
CA ILE A 71 -1.77 15.42 9.31
C ILE A 71 -1.27 13.97 9.34
N ASN A 72 -1.81 13.14 10.23
CA ASN A 72 -1.42 11.74 10.32
C ASN A 72 -1.92 10.96 9.10
N ASP A 73 -3.21 11.11 8.77
CA ASP A 73 -3.79 10.50 7.59
C ASP A 73 -3.12 11.00 6.31
N TYR A 74 -2.87 12.32 6.21
CA TYR A 74 -2.11 12.90 5.10
C TYR A 74 -0.76 12.22 4.91
N LEU A 75 0.04 12.11 5.97
CA LEU A 75 1.37 11.51 5.89
C LEU A 75 1.32 10.01 5.55
N GLU A 76 0.37 9.26 6.13
CA GLU A 76 0.16 7.84 5.81
C GLU A 76 -0.17 7.65 4.33
N VAL A 77 -1.15 8.39 3.79
CA VAL A 77 -1.55 8.30 2.38
C VAL A 77 -0.40 8.67 1.46
N MET A 78 0.28 9.79 1.73
CA MET A 78 1.33 10.31 0.85
C MET A 78 2.60 9.44 0.84
N ILE A 79 2.98 8.87 1.98
CA ILE A 79 4.17 8.00 2.08
C ILE A 79 3.85 6.61 1.53
N ARG A 80 2.69 6.03 1.85
CA ARG A 80 2.26 4.71 1.34
C ARG A 80 2.18 4.69 -0.18
N ASN A 81 1.62 5.75 -0.77
CA ASN A 81 1.44 5.85 -2.22
C ASN A 81 2.64 6.49 -2.94
N TRP A 82 3.78 6.67 -2.26
CA TRP A 82 4.95 7.35 -2.82
C TRP A 82 5.41 6.81 -4.18
N PRO A 83 5.48 5.49 -4.45
CA PRO A 83 5.91 5.00 -5.77
C PRO A 83 5.03 5.49 -6.93
N GLN A 84 3.72 5.65 -6.68
CA GLN A 84 2.78 6.16 -7.68
C GLN A 84 2.90 7.68 -7.79
N ILE A 85 3.02 8.36 -6.66
CA ILE A 85 3.22 9.81 -6.61
C ILE A 85 4.52 10.21 -7.32
N SER A 86 5.63 9.52 -7.06
CA SER A 86 6.92 9.78 -7.68
C SER A 86 6.84 9.62 -9.20
N THR A 87 6.04 8.66 -9.68
CA THR A 87 5.75 8.48 -11.10
C THR A 87 4.98 9.66 -11.68
N ILE A 88 3.91 10.11 -11.00
CA ILE A 88 3.07 11.23 -11.46
C ILE A 88 3.87 12.55 -11.54
N ILE A 89 4.83 12.75 -10.65
CA ILE A 89 5.67 13.97 -10.63
C ILE A 89 6.97 13.82 -11.43
N ASN A 90 7.12 12.76 -12.24
CA ASN A 90 8.30 12.47 -13.06
C ASN A 90 9.62 12.34 -12.26
N MET A 91 9.56 11.66 -11.11
CA MET A 91 10.70 11.38 -10.22
C MET A 91 10.83 9.86 -9.95
N ASN A 92 10.72 9.05 -11.01
CA ASN A 92 10.66 7.59 -10.94
C ASN A 92 11.82 6.96 -10.17
N ASP A 93 13.03 7.53 -10.29
CA ASP A 93 14.24 7.01 -9.63
C ASP A 93 14.26 7.26 -8.12
N ARG A 94 13.37 8.12 -7.61
CA ARG A 94 13.29 8.47 -6.19
C ARG A 94 12.39 7.50 -5.46
N LYS A 95 13.01 6.41 -4.96
CA LYS A 95 12.33 5.40 -4.14
C LYS A 95 11.90 5.89 -2.76
N ILE A 96 12.51 6.98 -2.27
CA ILE A 96 12.30 7.51 -0.91
C ILE A 96 11.58 8.86 -0.98
N PRO A 97 10.50 9.05 -0.20
CA PRO A 97 9.81 10.33 -0.08
C PRO A 97 10.73 11.45 0.38
N LEU A 98 10.72 12.56 -0.36
CA LEU A 98 11.43 13.78 0.05
C LEU A 98 10.50 14.64 0.91
N SER A 99 10.96 15.04 2.09
CA SER A 99 10.22 15.94 2.98
C SER A 99 9.82 17.25 2.31
N SER A 100 10.67 17.78 1.42
CA SER A 100 10.39 18.99 0.65
C SER A 100 9.21 18.86 -0.33
N ILE A 101 8.95 17.65 -0.81
CA ILE A 101 7.80 17.36 -1.67
C ILE A 101 6.59 17.07 -0.79
N ILE A 102 6.73 16.20 0.20
CA ILE A 102 5.64 15.82 1.11
C ILE A 102 5.05 17.03 1.83
N PHE A 103 5.85 18.02 2.24
CA PHE A 103 5.38 19.25 2.87
C PHE A 103 5.23 20.42 1.89
N SER A 104 5.09 20.15 0.59
CA SER A 104 4.71 21.18 -0.39
C SER A 104 3.20 21.34 -0.41
N VAL A 105 2.71 22.57 -0.36
CA VAL A 105 1.27 22.91 -0.44
C VAL A 105 0.64 22.39 -1.74
N LYS A 106 1.42 22.30 -2.82
CA LYS A 106 0.96 21.74 -4.11
C LYS A 106 0.58 20.25 -4.00
N MET A 107 1.11 19.53 -3.02
CA MET A 107 0.81 18.12 -2.84
C MET A 107 -0.49 17.86 -2.07
N SER A 108 -1.14 18.90 -1.53
CA SER A 108 -2.46 18.75 -0.88
C SER A 108 -3.51 18.22 -1.85
N SER A 109 -3.54 18.71 -3.10
CA SER A 109 -4.47 18.18 -4.12
C SER A 109 -4.14 16.75 -4.54
N MET A 110 -2.86 16.37 -4.48
CA MET A 110 -2.45 14.98 -4.72
C MET A 110 -3.00 14.08 -3.60
N TYR A 111 -2.88 14.50 -2.35
CA TYR A 111 -3.48 13.80 -1.22
C TYR A 111 -4.99 13.63 -1.41
N ASP A 112 -5.72 14.69 -1.75
CA ASP A 112 -7.17 14.61 -1.98
C ASP A 112 -7.50 13.59 -3.06
N ARG A 113 -6.77 13.60 -4.18
CA ARG A 113 -6.94 12.62 -5.27
C ARG A 113 -6.74 11.18 -4.79
N PHE A 114 -5.70 10.92 -4.01
CA PHE A 114 -5.44 9.58 -3.47
C PHE A 114 -6.48 9.18 -2.42
N LYS A 115 -6.94 10.12 -1.60
CA LYS A 115 -7.98 9.86 -0.60
C LYS A 115 -9.32 9.55 -1.26
N THR A 116 -9.71 10.30 -2.28
CA THR A 116 -10.89 10.00 -3.10
C THR A 116 -10.78 8.61 -3.72
N LYS A 117 -9.62 8.26 -4.29
CA LYS A 117 -9.40 6.91 -4.85
C LYS A 117 -9.56 5.81 -3.80
N GLU A 118 -9.08 6.02 -2.57
CA GLU A 118 -9.25 5.07 -1.45
C GLU A 118 -10.72 4.96 -1.04
N LEU A 119 -11.44 6.07 -0.97
CA LEU A 119 -12.88 6.09 -0.67
C LEU A 119 -13.70 5.44 -1.77
N ASP A 120 -13.39 5.70 -3.04
CA ASP A 120 -14.04 5.08 -4.19
C ASP A 120 -13.78 3.58 -4.20
N SER A 121 -12.55 3.17 -3.93
CA SER A 121 -12.21 1.75 -3.78
C SER A 121 -12.96 1.11 -2.61
N ALA A 122 -13.04 1.80 -1.46
CA ALA A 122 -13.79 1.34 -0.30
C ALA A 122 -15.30 1.29 -0.57
N ASN A 123 -15.86 2.24 -1.30
CA ASN A 123 -17.27 2.28 -1.70
C ASN A 123 -17.58 1.17 -2.71
N ILE A 124 -16.75 0.99 -3.73
CA ILE A 124 -16.83 -0.14 -4.66
C ILE A 124 -16.76 -1.43 -3.86
N ASN A 125 -15.77 -1.60 -2.98
CA ASN A 125 -15.64 -2.80 -2.16
C ASN A 125 -16.81 -2.99 -1.18
N LYS A 126 -17.42 -1.91 -0.68
CA LYS A 126 -18.62 -1.96 0.17
C LYS A 126 -19.85 -2.37 -0.64
N HIS A 127 -19.97 -1.88 -1.87
CA HIS A 127 -21.02 -2.29 -2.82
C HIS A 127 -20.78 -3.69 -3.39
N LEU A 128 -19.53 -4.17 -3.42
CA LEU A 128 -19.17 -5.57 -3.66
C LEU A 128 -19.49 -6.44 -2.44
N ALA A 129 -19.24 -5.96 -1.21
CA ALA A 129 -19.57 -6.68 0.02
C ALA A 129 -21.09 -6.74 0.32
N LEU A 130 -21.87 -5.77 -0.16
CA LEU A 130 -23.34 -5.75 -0.05
C LEU A 130 -24.07 -6.45 -1.20
N LYS A 131 -23.33 -6.96 -2.19
CA LYS A 131 -23.84 -7.92 -3.16
C LYS A 131 -23.32 -9.31 -2.80
N THR A 132 -23.78 -9.84 -1.67
CA THR A 132 -23.91 -11.30 -1.48
C THR A 132 -25.01 -11.84 -2.40
N SER A 133 -24.94 -11.52 -3.69
CA SER A 133 -25.79 -12.03 -4.75
C SER A 133 -24.87 -12.78 -5.70
N GLU A 134 -24.75 -14.10 -5.52
CA GLU A 134 -24.18 -15.12 -6.42
C GLU A 134 -22.75 -14.94 -6.98
N ASP A 135 -22.27 -13.72 -7.22
CA ASP A 135 -20.96 -13.36 -7.75
C ASP A 135 -19.84 -13.34 -6.69
N PHE A 136 -20.15 -13.36 -5.39
CA PHE A 136 -19.11 -13.41 -4.35
C PHE A 136 -18.36 -14.75 -4.35
N ASN A 137 -18.99 -15.83 -4.84
CA ASN A 137 -18.33 -17.10 -5.14
C ASN A 137 -17.35 -16.99 -6.33
N ARG A 138 -17.27 -15.84 -7.03
CA ARG A 138 -16.30 -15.58 -8.11
C ARG A 138 -15.02 -14.86 -7.65
N LEU A 139 -14.95 -14.35 -6.41
CA LEU A 139 -13.80 -13.56 -5.92
C LEU A 139 -12.98 -14.23 -4.81
N THR A 140 -13.37 -15.41 -4.34
CA THR A 140 -12.37 -16.45 -4.02
C THR A 140 -11.55 -16.66 -5.29
N PRO A 141 -10.20 -16.82 -5.28
CA PRO A 141 -9.49 -17.25 -6.48
C PRO A 141 -10.14 -18.57 -6.90
N SER A 142 -11.02 -18.53 -7.89
CA SER A 142 -11.72 -19.73 -8.28
C SER A 142 -10.63 -20.62 -8.84
N LEU A 143 -10.34 -21.75 -8.20
CA LEU A 143 -9.49 -22.78 -8.77
C LEU A 143 -10.10 -23.33 -10.07
N GLN A 144 -11.23 -22.79 -10.54
CA GLN A 144 -11.74 -22.86 -11.89
C GLN A 144 -10.67 -22.64 -12.97
N SER A 145 -9.71 -21.72 -12.78
CA SER A 145 -8.58 -21.58 -13.72
C SER A 145 -7.77 -22.87 -13.81
N ASN A 146 -7.52 -23.53 -12.69
CA ASN A 146 -6.84 -24.81 -12.63
C ASN A 146 -7.70 -25.95 -13.15
N ILE A 147 -9.00 -25.97 -12.84
CA ILE A 147 -9.92 -26.98 -13.40
C ILE A 147 -9.90 -26.89 -14.93
N ASN A 148 -10.05 -25.68 -15.48
CA ASN A 148 -10.03 -25.47 -16.92
C ASN A 148 -8.67 -25.88 -17.52
N SER A 149 -7.56 -25.53 -16.87
CA SER A 149 -6.22 -25.89 -17.32
C SER A 149 -5.97 -27.40 -17.25
N LEU A 150 -6.44 -28.07 -16.19
CA LEU A 150 -6.32 -29.52 -16.00
C LEU A 150 -7.07 -30.30 -17.08
N PHE A 151 -8.34 -29.93 -17.34
CA PHE A 151 -9.13 -30.58 -18.39
C PHE A 151 -8.63 -30.25 -19.80
N ARG A 152 -8.11 -29.04 -20.03
CA ARG A 152 -7.43 -28.69 -21.29
C ARG A 152 -6.17 -29.52 -21.50
N LEU A 153 -5.32 -29.65 -20.48
CA LEU A 153 -4.10 -30.45 -20.57
C LEU A 153 -4.41 -31.94 -20.71
N LYS A 154 -5.49 -32.44 -20.09
CA LYS A 154 -5.97 -33.81 -20.27
C LYS A 154 -6.49 -34.07 -21.68
N SER A 155 -7.18 -33.12 -22.30
CA SER A 155 -7.63 -33.28 -23.69
C SER A 155 -6.48 -33.26 -24.69
N LEU A 156 -5.44 -32.45 -24.43
CA LEU A 156 -4.22 -32.40 -25.23
C LEU A 156 -3.31 -33.63 -25.02
N ASN A 157 -3.34 -34.22 -23.82
CA ASN A 157 -2.51 -35.36 -23.43
C ASN A 157 -3.41 -36.50 -22.92
N SER A 158 -4.22 -37.08 -23.81
CA SER A 158 -5.25 -38.06 -23.45
C SER A 158 -4.69 -39.32 -22.77
N ASN A 159 -3.43 -39.65 -23.02
CA ASN A 159 -2.69 -40.78 -22.44
C ASN A 159 -2.26 -40.56 -20.98
N LEU A 160 -2.18 -39.32 -20.49
CA LEU A 160 -1.75 -39.02 -19.13
C LEU A 160 -2.93 -38.98 -18.16
N THR A 161 -2.76 -39.49 -16.95
CA THR A 161 -3.70 -39.31 -15.83
C THR A 161 -3.70 -37.85 -15.34
N PHE A 162 -4.77 -37.44 -14.66
CA PHE A 162 -4.85 -36.11 -14.06
C PHE A 162 -3.74 -35.87 -13.03
N LYS A 163 -3.37 -36.91 -12.27
CA LYS A 163 -2.25 -36.86 -11.31
C LYS A 163 -0.90 -36.64 -12.01
N GLU A 164 -0.65 -37.33 -13.12
CA GLU A 164 0.57 -37.12 -13.91
C GLU A 164 0.62 -35.69 -14.50
N ILE A 165 -0.52 -35.15 -14.94
CA ILE A 165 -0.60 -33.78 -15.47
C ILE A 165 -0.21 -32.75 -14.40
N VAL A 166 -0.76 -32.82 -13.18
CA VAL A 166 -0.42 -31.84 -12.14
C VAL A 166 1.02 -31.97 -11.64
N GLN A 167 1.63 -33.14 -11.77
CA GLN A 167 3.05 -33.37 -11.44
C GLN A 167 4.02 -32.92 -12.54
N LEU A 168 3.63 -33.02 -13.81
CA LEU A 168 4.47 -32.60 -14.94
C LEU A 168 4.38 -31.09 -15.20
N PHE A 169 3.20 -30.50 -15.00
CA PHE A 169 2.93 -29.08 -15.25
C PHE A 169 2.77 -28.29 -13.95
N THR A 170 3.66 -28.49 -12.97
CA THR A 170 3.57 -27.87 -11.63
C THR A 170 3.55 -26.34 -11.64
N GLY A 171 4.06 -25.70 -12.69
CA GLY A 171 3.99 -24.24 -12.87
C GLY A 171 2.63 -23.70 -13.34
N GLU A 172 1.72 -24.57 -13.79
CA GLU A 172 0.38 -24.19 -14.29
C GLU A 172 -0.69 -24.19 -13.19
N PHE A 173 -0.37 -24.69 -11.99
CA PHE A 173 -1.35 -24.91 -10.92
C PHE A 173 -0.86 -24.38 -9.56
N GLU A 174 -1.76 -23.80 -8.77
CA GLU A 174 -1.45 -23.51 -7.36
C GLU A 174 -1.26 -24.80 -6.54
N GLN A 175 -0.36 -24.76 -5.55
CA GLN A 175 0.03 -25.91 -4.74
C GLN A 175 -1.15 -26.58 -4.01
N GLU A 176 -2.11 -25.78 -3.53
CA GLU A 176 -3.31 -26.30 -2.86
C GLU A 176 -4.16 -27.18 -3.79
N PHE A 177 -4.29 -26.79 -5.07
CA PHE A 177 -5.01 -27.59 -6.07
C PHE A 177 -4.27 -28.89 -6.38
N ILE A 178 -2.93 -28.82 -6.52
CA ILE A 178 -2.10 -30.01 -6.76
C ILE A 178 -2.30 -31.03 -5.64
N SER A 179 -2.24 -30.60 -4.36
CA SER A 179 -2.46 -31.49 -3.22
C SER A 179 -3.81 -32.20 -3.27
N ILE A 180 -4.88 -31.46 -3.57
CA ILE A 180 -6.24 -32.03 -3.64
C ILE A 180 -6.39 -33.05 -4.77
N ILE A 181 -5.82 -32.77 -5.94
CA ILE A 181 -5.85 -33.72 -7.08
C ILE A 181 -5.07 -34.99 -6.78
N LEU A 182 -3.94 -34.89 -6.07
CA LEU A 182 -3.14 -36.06 -5.70
C LEU A 182 -3.86 -36.94 -4.67
N ASP A 183 -4.67 -36.36 -3.79
CA ASP A 183 -5.44 -37.06 -2.76
C ASP A 183 -6.74 -37.69 -3.27
N LEU A 184 -7.31 -37.18 -4.37
CA LEU A 184 -8.54 -37.73 -4.97
C LEU A 184 -8.29 -39.03 -5.74
N ASP A 185 -9.27 -39.93 -5.78
CA ASP A 185 -9.24 -41.07 -6.70
C ASP A 185 -9.42 -40.61 -8.14
N GLU A 186 -8.65 -41.20 -9.07
CA GLU A 186 -8.58 -40.78 -10.47
C GLU A 186 -9.96 -40.76 -11.16
N THR A 187 -10.80 -41.74 -10.84
CA THR A 187 -12.16 -41.88 -11.39
C THR A 187 -13.13 -40.81 -10.89
N GLU A 188 -12.79 -40.15 -9.78
CA GLU A 188 -13.63 -39.12 -9.19
C GLU A 188 -13.30 -37.71 -9.70
N ILE A 189 -12.16 -37.54 -10.39
CA ILE A 189 -11.71 -36.27 -10.94
C ILE A 189 -12.55 -35.92 -12.17
N THR A 190 -13.72 -35.34 -11.91
CA THR A 190 -14.67 -34.87 -12.91
C THR A 190 -14.82 -33.35 -12.81
N TYR A 191 -15.14 -32.71 -13.94
CA TYR A 191 -15.30 -31.26 -13.97
C TYR A 191 -16.38 -30.81 -12.98
N GLU A 192 -17.48 -31.57 -12.88
CA GLU A 192 -18.58 -31.30 -11.95
C GLU A 192 -18.16 -31.45 -10.49
N LYS A 193 -17.42 -32.52 -10.13
CA LYS A 193 -16.95 -32.72 -8.76
C LYS A 193 -15.98 -31.63 -8.35
N LEU A 194 -14.98 -31.32 -9.17
CA LEU A 194 -14.01 -30.27 -8.87
C LEU A 194 -14.68 -28.89 -8.78
N SER A 195 -15.60 -28.57 -9.71
CA SER A 195 -16.32 -27.30 -9.66
C SER A 195 -17.13 -27.16 -8.37
N LYS A 196 -17.75 -28.24 -7.86
CA LYS A 196 -18.45 -28.24 -6.56
C LYS A 196 -17.51 -28.14 -5.36
N MET A 197 -16.27 -28.61 -5.46
CA MET A 197 -15.29 -28.56 -4.37
C MET A 197 -14.63 -27.19 -4.23
N PHE A 198 -14.56 -26.42 -5.32
CA PHE A 198 -13.79 -25.17 -5.41
C PHE A 198 -14.65 -23.90 -5.65
N ILE A 199 -15.98 -24.03 -5.56
CA ILE A 199 -16.98 -22.96 -5.55
C ILE A 199 -17.63 -22.93 -4.16
#